data_AF-A0A952SLH5-F1
#
_entry.id   AF-A0A952SLH5-F1
#
_cell.length_a   1.000
_cell.length_b   1.000
_cell.length_c   1.000
_cell.angle_alpha   90.00
_cell.angle_beta   90.00
_cell.angle_gamma   90.00
#
_symmetry.space_group_name_H-M   'P 1'
#
loop_
_entity.id
_entity.type
_entity.pdbx_description
1 polymer ?
#
loop_
_entity_poly.entity_id
_entity_poly.type
_entity_poly.pdbx_seq_one_letter_code
_entity_poly.pdbx_strand_id
1 'polypeptide(L)'
;MKRFGIGSMIAVAGMIGGASAVASAGVRIDLAVYENSSGGDTSKLDLWVDVIDGGSVVDFVFRNDSTGAAVISNVYFEMNSLIANGSLAGSTGNVAFSIGGAPPNPAQPAFLYGGSWGGNLMRVAASAPAPQKGIGPGESLTVRFDLVGTFADVVSALQPNASDGFRIAQHVISVNNDFSVWTINTPTPGSAAVLGLGGLVAMRRRR
;
A
#
# COMPACT_ATOMS: atom_id res chain seq x y z
N MET A 1 -79.81 13.96 -8.16
CA MET A 1 -78.79 12.89 -8.13
C MET A 1 -77.42 13.48 -8.45
N LYS A 2 -76.38 13.00 -7.74
CA LYS A 2 -74.93 13.25 -7.93
C LYS A 2 -74.37 14.58 -7.38
N ARG A 3 -73.94 14.52 -6.11
CA ARG A 3 -73.01 15.47 -5.47
C ARG A 3 -71.58 14.94 -5.66
N PHE A 4 -70.68 15.77 -6.17
CA PHE A 4 -69.25 15.49 -6.32
C PHE A 4 -68.55 15.65 -4.96
N GLY A 5 -67.87 14.59 -4.50
CA GLY A 5 -67.07 14.58 -3.28
C GLY A 5 -65.65 15.06 -3.55
N ILE A 6 -65.19 16.01 -2.74
CA ILE A 6 -63.84 16.58 -2.73
C ILE A 6 -62.93 15.58 -2.01
N GLY A 7 -61.97 14.99 -2.73
CA GLY A 7 -60.97 14.08 -2.17
C GLY A 7 -59.81 14.84 -1.53
N SER A 8 -59.61 14.64 -0.22
CA SER A 8 -58.42 15.11 0.51
C SER A 8 -57.16 14.39 0.01
N MET A 9 -56.23 15.13 -0.56
CA MET A 9 -54.85 14.67 -0.79
C MET A 9 -54.04 14.79 0.50
N ILE A 10 -53.64 13.65 1.07
CA ILE A 10 -52.67 13.56 2.16
C ILE A 10 -51.28 13.65 1.53
N ALA A 11 -50.57 14.75 1.76
CA ALA A 11 -49.18 14.93 1.37
C ALA A 11 -48.28 14.18 2.37
N VAL A 12 -47.68 13.07 1.93
CA VAL A 12 -46.65 12.35 2.69
C VAL A 12 -45.31 13.04 2.45
N ALA A 13 -44.85 13.80 3.43
CA ALA A 13 -43.51 14.39 3.44
C ALA A 13 -42.48 13.29 3.79
N GLY A 14 -41.82 12.74 2.76
CA GLY A 14 -40.70 11.82 2.93
C GLY A 14 -39.47 12.56 3.44
N MET A 15 -39.05 12.28 4.67
CA MET A 15 -37.75 12.74 5.20
C MET A 15 -36.63 11.96 4.51
N ILE A 16 -35.93 12.62 3.59
CA ILE A 16 -34.65 12.13 3.04
C ILE A 16 -33.59 12.39 4.11
N GLY A 17 -33.34 11.39 4.95
CA GLY A 17 -32.17 11.35 5.83
C GLY A 17 -30.91 11.11 5.00
N GLY A 18 -30.23 12.18 4.60
CA GLY A 18 -28.92 12.09 3.97
C GLY A 18 -27.87 11.64 5.00
N ALA A 19 -27.51 10.36 4.98
CA ALA A 19 -26.34 9.88 5.71
C ALA A 19 -25.09 10.54 5.10
N SER A 20 -24.52 11.50 5.83
CA SER A 20 -23.25 12.10 5.47
C SER A 20 -22.16 11.08 5.81
N ALA A 21 -21.61 10.39 4.80
CA ALA A 21 -20.43 9.58 4.99
C ALA A 21 -19.28 10.52 5.37
N VAL A 22 -18.79 10.40 6.60
CA VAL A 22 -17.56 11.09 7.02
C VAL A 22 -16.43 10.41 6.25
N ALA A 23 -15.87 11.09 5.26
CA ALA A 23 -14.68 10.60 4.58
C ALA A 23 -13.55 10.55 5.62
N SER A 24 -13.13 9.34 6.02
CA SER A 24 -11.92 9.16 6.80
C SER A 24 -10.74 9.57 5.92
N ALA A 25 -9.91 10.50 6.39
CA ALA A 25 -8.69 10.87 5.69
C ALA A 25 -7.70 9.70 5.79
N GLY A 26 -7.24 9.21 4.65
CA GLY A 26 -6.24 8.14 4.61
C GLY A 26 -4.86 8.61 5.10
N VAL A 27 -4.04 7.64 5.51
CA VAL A 27 -2.65 7.85 5.90
C VAL A 27 -1.74 7.45 4.74
N ARG A 28 -0.97 8.41 4.23
CA ARG A 28 0.05 8.17 3.19
C ARG A 28 1.27 7.46 3.76
N ILE A 29 1.64 6.34 3.15
CA ILE A 29 2.87 5.58 3.39
C ILE A 29 3.71 5.60 2.12
N ASP A 30 4.85 6.30 2.17
CA ASP A 30 5.79 6.36 1.05
C ASP A 30 6.58 5.06 0.90
N LEU A 31 6.87 4.70 -0.36
CA LEU A 31 7.65 3.51 -0.69
C LEU A 31 9.02 3.91 -1.24
N ALA A 32 10.07 3.29 -0.71
CA ALA A 32 11.43 3.52 -1.19
C ALA A 32 11.88 2.40 -2.12
N VAL A 33 12.69 2.75 -3.12
CA VAL A 33 13.39 1.76 -3.95
C VAL A 33 14.45 1.05 -3.11
N TYR A 34 14.37 -0.28 -3.02
CA TYR A 34 15.36 -1.09 -2.30
C TYR A 34 16.17 -2.02 -3.21
N GLU A 35 15.69 -2.29 -4.42
CA GLU A 35 16.39 -3.07 -5.43
C GLU A 35 16.30 -2.34 -6.78
N ASN A 36 17.46 -2.14 -7.40
CA ASN A 36 17.62 -1.54 -8.73
C ASN A 36 18.92 -2.09 -9.35
N SER A 37 18.89 -3.36 -9.76
CA SER A 37 20.04 -4.06 -10.34
C SER A 37 20.58 -3.41 -11.61
N SER A 38 19.74 -2.67 -12.34
CA SER A 38 20.14 -1.96 -13.54
C SER A 38 20.87 -0.65 -13.25
N GLY A 39 20.82 -0.14 -12.02
CA GLY A 39 21.40 1.15 -11.64
C GLY A 39 20.77 2.34 -12.38
N GLY A 40 19.56 2.18 -12.91
CA GLY A 40 18.88 3.21 -13.68
C GLY A 40 18.34 4.34 -12.81
N ASP A 41 18.03 5.48 -13.43
CA ASP A 41 17.54 6.68 -12.72
C ASP A 41 16.11 6.48 -12.17
N THR A 42 15.95 6.56 -10.85
CA THR A 42 14.66 6.44 -10.16
C THR A 42 14.12 7.77 -9.62
N SER A 43 14.75 8.90 -9.95
CA SER A 43 14.40 10.22 -9.41
C SER A 43 12.99 10.71 -9.75
N LYS A 44 12.35 10.10 -10.76
CA LYS A 44 10.98 10.44 -11.20
C LYS A 44 9.90 9.56 -10.58
N LEU A 45 10.27 8.58 -9.75
CA LEU A 45 9.32 7.70 -9.08
C LEU A 45 8.68 8.42 -7.89
N ASP A 46 7.35 8.43 -7.84
CA ASP A 46 6.54 8.82 -6.68
C ASP A 46 5.48 7.74 -6.47
N LEU A 47 5.78 6.83 -5.56
CA LEU A 47 5.02 5.61 -5.31
C LEU A 47 4.70 5.54 -3.82
N TRP A 48 3.43 5.40 -3.50
CA TRP A 48 2.95 5.44 -2.12
C TRP A 48 1.65 4.65 -1.97
N VAL A 49 1.27 4.39 -0.72
CA VAL A 49 0.02 3.71 -0.37
C VAL A 49 -0.80 4.61 0.54
N ASP A 50 -2.06 4.85 0.17
CA ASP A 50 -3.03 5.48 1.05
C ASP A 50 -3.71 4.40 1.89
N VAL A 51 -3.62 4.49 3.21
CA VAL A 51 -4.21 3.50 4.14
C VAL A 51 -5.46 4.12 4.75
N ILE A 52 -6.62 3.58 4.42
CA ILE A 52 -7.93 4.19 4.74
C ILE A 52 -8.69 3.29 5.71
N ASP A 53 -9.17 3.89 6.80
CA ASP A 53 -9.99 3.22 7.81
C ASP A 53 -11.44 3.07 7.32
N GLY A 54 -11.90 1.82 7.19
CA GLY A 54 -13.28 1.46 6.90
C GLY A 54 -14.05 0.93 8.12
N GLY A 55 -13.49 1.06 9.32
CA GLY A 55 -14.03 0.54 10.58
C GLY A 55 -13.66 -0.92 10.81
N SER A 56 -14.33 -1.84 10.12
CA SER A 56 -14.04 -3.29 10.22
C SER A 56 -13.07 -3.79 9.14
N VAL A 57 -12.69 -2.92 8.22
CA VAL A 57 -11.80 -3.20 7.10
C VAL A 57 -10.79 -2.06 6.97
N VAL A 58 -9.68 -2.35 6.32
CA VAL A 58 -8.68 -1.35 5.92
C VAL A 58 -8.43 -1.47 4.43
N ASP A 59 -8.47 -0.33 3.74
CA ASP A 59 -8.16 -0.23 2.33
C ASP A 59 -6.74 0.28 2.13
N PHE A 60 -5.98 -0.41 1.31
CA PHE A 60 -4.66 -0.01 0.83
C PHE A 60 -4.80 0.43 -0.61
N VAL A 61 -4.75 1.75 -0.84
CA VAL A 61 -4.81 2.34 -2.17
C VAL A 61 -3.41 2.62 -2.65
N PHE A 62 -2.88 1.72 -3.48
CA PHE A 62 -1.61 1.89 -4.15
C PHE A 62 -1.71 2.98 -5.19
N ARG A 63 -0.82 3.97 -5.14
CA ARG A 63 -0.81 5.15 -5.99
C ARG A 63 0.50 5.21 -6.76
N ASN A 64 0.40 5.64 -8.01
CA ASN A 64 1.56 5.94 -8.85
C ASN A 64 1.43 7.38 -9.34
N ASP A 65 2.08 8.31 -8.66
CA ASP A 65 2.12 9.73 -9.03
C ASP A 65 3.44 10.09 -9.72
N SER A 66 4.17 9.07 -10.20
CA SER A 66 5.47 9.24 -10.85
C SER A 66 5.35 10.19 -12.04
N THR A 67 6.35 11.05 -12.20
CA THR A 67 6.41 11.99 -13.35
C THR A 67 7.01 11.37 -14.60
N GLY A 68 7.65 10.20 -14.46
CA GLY A 68 8.20 9.38 -15.54
C GLY A 68 7.37 8.13 -15.80
N ALA A 69 7.70 7.40 -16.86
CA ALA A 69 7.13 6.08 -17.10
C ALA A 69 7.50 5.14 -15.95
N ALA A 70 6.48 4.55 -15.32
CA ALA A 70 6.61 3.57 -14.25
C ALA A 70 5.29 2.79 -14.16
N VAL A 71 5.35 1.48 -14.04
CA VAL A 71 4.16 0.63 -14.01
C VAL A 71 4.24 -0.33 -12.83
N ILE A 72 3.32 -0.20 -11.86
CA ILE A 72 3.23 -1.16 -10.75
C ILE A 72 2.55 -2.43 -11.27
N SER A 73 3.32 -3.49 -11.52
CA SER A 73 2.80 -4.75 -12.05
C SER A 73 2.33 -5.70 -10.96
N ASN A 74 2.94 -5.63 -9.77
CA ASN A 74 2.66 -6.50 -8.66
C ASN A 74 2.73 -5.75 -7.32
N VAL A 75 1.89 -6.16 -6.38
CA VAL A 75 1.94 -5.71 -4.98
C VAL A 75 1.94 -6.91 -4.04
N TYR A 76 2.69 -6.81 -2.95
CA TYR A 76 2.93 -7.89 -2.00
C TYR A 76 2.71 -7.37 -0.58
N PHE A 77 2.03 -8.17 0.22
CA PHE A 77 1.84 -7.95 1.65
C PHE A 77 2.56 -9.05 2.40
N GLU A 78 3.47 -8.66 3.29
CA GLU A 78 4.15 -9.59 4.17
C GLU A 78 3.18 -10.20 5.21
N MET A 79 3.47 -11.42 5.64
CA MET A 79 2.76 -12.06 6.75
C MET A 79 2.74 -11.17 8.00
N ASN A 80 1.56 -11.01 8.59
CA ASN A 80 1.33 -10.28 9.83
C ASN A 80 0.02 -10.76 10.48
N SER A 81 -0.29 -10.24 11.67
CA SER A 81 -1.48 -10.60 12.45
C SER A 81 -2.55 -9.50 12.52
N LEU A 82 -2.31 -8.34 11.90
CA LEU A 82 -3.17 -7.15 12.04
C LEU A 82 -4.28 -7.10 10.99
N ILE A 83 -4.06 -7.77 9.85
CA ILE A 83 -4.99 -7.82 8.71
C ILE A 83 -5.19 -9.25 8.20
N ALA A 84 -6.37 -9.54 7.67
CA ALA A 84 -6.72 -10.87 7.14
C ALA A 84 -7.64 -10.79 5.92
N ASN A 85 -7.87 -11.94 5.26
CA ASN A 85 -8.86 -12.10 4.19
C ASN A 85 -8.77 -11.07 3.05
N GLY A 86 -7.55 -10.82 2.56
CA GLY A 86 -7.30 -9.83 1.52
C GLY A 86 -8.09 -10.06 0.23
N SER A 87 -8.61 -8.98 -0.34
CA SER A 87 -9.43 -8.98 -1.56
C SER A 87 -9.15 -7.75 -2.43
N LEU A 88 -9.53 -7.83 -3.71
CA LEU A 88 -9.46 -6.69 -4.63
C LEU A 88 -10.72 -5.85 -4.48
N ALA A 89 -10.57 -4.58 -4.09
CA ALA A 89 -11.69 -3.67 -3.91
C ALA A 89 -11.95 -2.79 -5.14
N GLY A 90 -10.93 -2.55 -5.96
CA GLY A 90 -11.07 -1.82 -7.22
C GLY A 90 -9.72 -1.40 -7.79
N SER A 91 -9.73 -0.91 -9.02
CA SER A 91 -8.57 -0.28 -9.66
C SER A 91 -9.07 0.81 -10.59
N THR A 92 -8.25 1.84 -10.79
CA THR A 92 -8.48 2.80 -11.88
C THR A 92 -7.75 2.33 -13.13
N GLY A 93 -8.21 2.78 -14.29
CA GLY A 93 -7.67 2.32 -15.58
C GLY A 93 -8.30 1.02 -16.07
N ASN A 94 -7.89 0.58 -17.26
CA ASN A 94 -8.40 -0.63 -17.90
C ASN A 94 -7.51 -1.85 -17.60
N VAL A 95 -7.03 -1.96 -16.37
CA VAL A 95 -6.13 -3.03 -15.92
C VAL A 95 -6.89 -3.95 -14.98
N ALA A 96 -6.90 -5.24 -15.30
CA ALA A 96 -7.40 -6.28 -14.42
C ALA A 96 -6.27 -6.79 -13.51
N PHE A 97 -6.61 -7.05 -12.26
CA PHE A 97 -5.71 -7.65 -11.28
C PHE A 97 -6.25 -9.01 -10.82
N SER A 98 -5.35 -9.88 -10.39
CA SER A 98 -5.68 -11.17 -9.81
C SER A 98 -4.79 -11.46 -8.61
N ILE A 99 -5.34 -12.19 -7.65
CA ILE A 99 -4.57 -12.68 -6.50
C ILE A 99 -3.59 -13.75 -7.00
N GLY A 100 -2.34 -13.67 -6.55
CA GLY A 100 -1.26 -14.56 -7.00
C GLY A 100 -0.35 -13.91 -8.04
N GLY A 101 -0.03 -14.66 -9.10
CA GLY A 101 0.90 -14.24 -10.14
C GLY A 101 2.38 -14.48 -9.83
N ALA A 102 3.24 -13.99 -10.73
CA ALA A 102 4.69 -14.12 -10.68
C ALA A 102 5.37 -12.74 -10.65
N PRO A 103 6.55 -12.61 -10.02
CA PRO A 103 7.23 -13.65 -9.24
C PRO A 103 6.50 -13.95 -7.92
N PRO A 104 6.70 -15.15 -7.33
CA PRO A 104 5.95 -15.57 -6.15
C PRO A 104 6.28 -14.78 -4.88
N ASN A 105 7.46 -14.16 -4.81
CA ASN A 105 7.93 -13.32 -3.71
C ASN A 105 8.61 -12.08 -4.27
N PRO A 106 8.75 -11.01 -3.47
CA PRO A 106 9.60 -9.88 -3.80
C PRO A 106 11.07 -10.28 -3.96
N ALA A 107 11.84 -9.42 -4.63
CA ALA A 107 13.30 -9.48 -4.54
C ALA A 107 13.71 -9.39 -3.06
N GLN A 108 14.78 -10.10 -2.67
CA GLN A 108 15.14 -10.17 -1.25
C GLN A 108 15.58 -8.79 -0.73
N PRO A 109 14.91 -8.23 0.30
CA PRO A 109 15.32 -6.96 0.87
C PRO A 109 16.66 -7.10 1.60
N ALA A 110 17.50 -6.08 1.51
CA ALA A 110 18.70 -6.01 2.34
C ALA A 110 18.33 -5.84 3.83
N PHE A 111 19.29 -6.06 4.72
CA PHE A 111 19.10 -5.89 6.18
C PHE A 111 18.55 -4.51 6.56
N LEU A 112 18.97 -3.47 5.84
CA LEU A 112 18.49 -2.09 6.01
C LEU A 112 16.98 -1.92 5.80
N TYR A 113 16.33 -2.88 5.13
CA TYR A 113 14.89 -2.91 4.86
C TYR A 113 14.17 -4.03 5.63
N GLY A 114 14.69 -4.41 6.80
CA GLY A 114 14.12 -5.47 7.65
C GLY A 114 14.61 -6.89 7.33
N GLY A 115 15.56 -7.06 6.41
CA GLY A 115 16.14 -8.36 6.08
C GLY A 115 15.24 -9.24 5.21
N SER A 116 15.41 -10.57 5.31
CA SER A 116 14.71 -11.54 4.47
C SER A 116 13.19 -11.37 4.53
N TRP A 117 12.52 -11.57 3.39
CA TRP A 117 11.06 -11.53 3.31
C TRP A 117 10.43 -12.67 4.11
N GLY A 118 9.54 -12.35 5.05
CA GLY A 118 8.90 -13.27 5.99
C GLY A 118 7.80 -14.14 5.37
N GLY A 119 7.55 -14.02 4.07
CA GLY A 119 6.48 -14.72 3.34
C GLY A 119 5.30 -13.81 3.05
N ASN A 120 4.43 -14.22 2.13
CA ASN A 120 3.29 -13.41 1.73
C ASN A 120 2.05 -13.76 2.55
N LEU A 121 1.41 -12.74 3.12
CA LEU A 121 -0.01 -12.81 3.46
C LEU A 121 -0.85 -12.83 2.19
N MET A 122 -0.53 -11.94 1.27
CA MET A 122 -1.21 -11.79 -0.02
C MET A 122 -0.24 -11.26 -1.06
N ARG A 123 -0.46 -11.65 -2.31
CA ARG A 123 0.14 -10.97 -3.46
C ARG A 123 -0.90 -10.77 -4.54
N VAL A 124 -0.75 -9.69 -5.29
CA VAL A 124 -1.62 -9.32 -6.41
C VAL A 124 -0.75 -9.00 -7.60
N ALA A 125 -1.15 -9.49 -8.77
CA ALA A 125 -0.48 -9.24 -10.03
C ALA A 125 -1.48 -8.78 -11.09
N ALA A 126 -1.04 -7.88 -11.97
CA ALA A 126 -1.81 -7.51 -13.15
C ALA A 126 -1.99 -8.75 -14.05
N SER A 127 -3.23 -9.01 -14.46
CA SER A 127 -3.63 -10.19 -15.23
C SER A 127 -3.96 -9.87 -16.68
N ALA A 128 -4.53 -8.69 -16.96
CA ALA A 128 -4.84 -8.25 -18.31
C ALA A 128 -4.81 -6.70 -18.44
N PRO A 129 -4.32 -6.19 -19.58
CA PRO A 129 -3.63 -6.92 -20.66
C PRO A 129 -2.29 -7.52 -20.19
N ALA A 130 -1.72 -8.44 -20.99
CA ALA A 130 -0.50 -9.19 -20.69
C ALA A 130 0.68 -8.32 -20.14
N PRO A 131 1.71 -8.92 -19.50
CA PRO A 131 2.34 -8.52 -18.22
C PRO A 131 3.16 -7.21 -18.20
N GLN A 132 2.97 -6.33 -19.17
CA GLN A 132 3.55 -4.98 -19.26
C GLN A 132 2.54 -3.89 -18.92
N LYS A 133 1.36 -4.25 -18.40
CA LYS A 133 0.32 -3.29 -18.03
C LYS A 133 -0.14 -3.56 -16.61
N GLY A 134 0.25 -2.64 -15.74
CA GLY A 134 -0.12 -2.52 -14.34
C GLY A 134 -0.58 -1.08 -14.11
N ILE A 135 -0.45 -0.59 -12.88
CA ILE A 135 -0.84 0.78 -12.53
C ILE A 135 0.19 1.77 -13.09
N GLY A 136 -0.19 2.55 -14.10
CA GLY A 136 0.63 3.64 -14.65
C GLY A 136 0.52 4.94 -13.84
N PRO A 137 1.25 6.01 -14.24
CA PRO A 137 1.12 7.31 -13.62
C PRO A 137 -0.32 7.85 -13.63
N GLY A 138 -0.79 8.34 -12.49
CA GLY A 138 -2.16 8.82 -12.26
C GLY A 138 -3.19 7.72 -11.98
N GLU A 139 -2.80 6.44 -12.00
CA GLU A 139 -3.68 5.32 -11.71
C GLU A 139 -3.48 4.78 -10.28
N SER A 140 -4.39 3.90 -9.84
CA SER A 140 -4.38 3.28 -8.52
C SER A 140 -4.99 1.88 -8.49
N LEU A 141 -4.66 1.12 -7.45
CA LEU A 141 -5.23 -0.18 -7.10
C LEU A 141 -5.62 -0.16 -5.63
N THR A 142 -6.83 -0.59 -5.31
CA THR A 142 -7.31 -0.75 -3.94
C THR A 142 -7.35 -2.23 -3.57
N VAL A 143 -6.58 -2.58 -2.55
CA VAL A 143 -6.62 -3.90 -1.91
C VAL A 143 -7.24 -3.72 -0.52
N ARG A 144 -8.26 -4.52 -0.23
CA ARG A 144 -9.00 -4.48 1.03
C ARG A 144 -8.66 -5.67 1.90
N PHE A 145 -8.47 -5.45 3.20
CA PHE A 145 -8.37 -6.51 4.19
C PHE A 145 -9.40 -6.32 5.30
N ASP A 146 -9.83 -7.44 5.87
CA ASP A 146 -10.50 -7.43 7.17
C ASP A 146 -9.50 -6.99 8.24
N LEU A 147 -9.93 -6.09 9.12
CA LEU A 147 -9.13 -5.60 10.21
C LEU A 147 -9.23 -6.58 11.39
N VAL A 148 -8.09 -7.12 11.83
CA VAL A 148 -8.00 -8.01 13.01
C VAL A 148 -7.55 -7.23 14.24
N GLY A 149 -6.60 -6.31 14.06
CA GLY A 149 -6.15 -5.37 15.09
C GLY A 149 -6.97 -4.07 15.10
N THR A 150 -6.32 -2.94 15.39
CA THR A 150 -6.89 -1.62 15.16
C THR A 150 -6.25 -0.93 13.95
N PHE A 151 -6.94 0.04 13.36
CA PHE A 151 -6.39 0.83 12.25
C PHE A 151 -5.10 1.56 12.69
N ALA A 152 -5.07 2.06 13.93
CA ALA A 152 -3.88 2.69 14.50
C ALA A 152 -2.69 1.72 14.59
N ASP A 153 -2.93 0.46 14.95
CA ASP A 153 -1.88 -0.57 14.97
C ASP A 153 -1.36 -0.86 13.56
N VAL A 154 -2.26 -0.95 12.56
CA VAL A 154 -1.86 -1.15 11.16
C VAL A 154 -0.99 0.00 10.67
N VAL A 155 -1.43 1.25 10.89
CA VAL A 155 -0.66 2.43 10.51
C VAL A 155 0.68 2.46 11.22
N SER A 156 0.71 2.16 12.53
CA SER A 156 1.95 2.10 13.32
C SER A 156 2.90 1.02 12.80
N ALA A 157 2.39 -0.16 12.43
CA ALA A 157 3.19 -1.27 11.93
C ALA A 157 3.79 -1.00 10.53
N LEU A 158 3.21 -0.07 9.77
CA LEU A 158 3.73 0.36 8.48
C LEU A 158 4.77 1.48 8.58
N GLN A 159 4.87 2.14 9.75
CA GLN A 159 5.80 3.24 9.94
C GLN A 159 7.26 2.77 9.97
N PRO A 160 8.19 3.66 9.59
CA PRO A 160 9.61 3.44 9.84
C PRO A 160 9.86 3.23 11.35
N ASN A 161 10.58 2.17 11.71
CA ASN A 161 10.98 1.77 13.08
C ASN A 161 9.93 1.00 13.92
N ALA A 162 8.87 0.48 13.32
CA ALA A 162 7.96 -0.40 14.06
C ALA A 162 8.66 -1.72 14.44
N SER A 163 8.71 -2.03 15.74
CA SER A 163 9.33 -3.26 16.26
C SER A 163 8.65 -4.54 15.76
N ASP A 164 7.33 -4.49 15.59
CA ASP A 164 6.49 -5.58 15.07
C ASP A 164 5.87 -5.19 13.71
N GLY A 165 6.61 -4.39 12.93
CA GLY A 165 6.15 -3.90 11.64
C GLY A 165 6.01 -5.00 10.59
N PHE A 166 5.18 -4.73 9.57
CA PHE A 166 5.11 -5.57 8.38
C PHE A 166 5.37 -4.74 7.13
N ARG A 167 5.76 -5.43 6.06
CA ARG A 167 6.16 -4.78 4.82
C ARG A 167 5.14 -4.96 3.72
N ILE A 168 5.05 -3.93 2.90
CA ILE A 168 4.35 -3.88 1.64
C ILE A 168 5.40 -3.59 0.58
N ALA A 169 5.49 -4.45 -0.43
CA ALA A 169 6.44 -4.31 -1.52
C ALA A 169 5.73 -4.23 -2.87
N GLN A 170 6.36 -3.58 -3.84
CA GLN A 170 5.90 -3.52 -5.22
C GLN A 170 6.97 -3.97 -6.18
N HIS A 171 6.56 -4.62 -7.26
CA HIS A 171 7.38 -4.75 -8.46
C HIS A 171 6.96 -3.66 -9.45
N VAL A 172 7.91 -2.80 -9.80
CA VAL A 172 7.68 -1.69 -10.72
C VAL A 172 8.47 -1.97 -11.98
N ILE A 173 7.78 -2.07 -13.11
CA ILE A 173 8.36 -2.35 -14.41
C ILE A 173 8.27 -1.12 -15.31
N SER A 174 8.98 -1.18 -16.44
CA SER A 174 9.00 -0.13 -17.45
C SER A 174 9.38 1.24 -16.87
N VAL A 175 10.25 1.25 -15.85
CA VAL A 175 10.79 2.48 -15.28
C VAL A 175 11.62 3.17 -16.35
N ASN A 176 11.25 4.42 -16.68
CA ASN A 176 11.77 5.15 -17.83
C ASN A 176 11.71 4.36 -19.15
N ASN A 177 10.76 3.42 -19.27
CA ASN A 177 10.61 2.47 -20.38
C ASN A 177 11.75 1.46 -20.59
N ASP A 178 12.60 1.23 -19.58
CA ASP A 178 13.85 0.48 -19.79
C ASP A 178 14.06 -0.65 -18.78
N PHE A 179 13.90 -0.38 -17.47
CA PHE A 179 14.23 -1.34 -16.42
C PHE A 179 13.10 -1.55 -15.41
N SER A 180 13.32 -2.48 -14.48
CA SER A 180 12.43 -2.70 -13.33
C SER A 180 13.15 -2.46 -12.02
N VAL A 181 12.38 -2.13 -10.99
CA VAL A 181 12.85 -1.93 -9.62
C VAL A 181 11.87 -2.55 -8.64
N TRP A 182 12.32 -2.72 -7.40
CA TRP A 182 11.44 -3.07 -6.29
C TRP A 182 11.36 -1.94 -5.29
N THR A 183 10.14 -1.66 -4.84
CA THR A 183 9.89 -0.70 -3.76
C THR A 183 9.31 -1.37 -2.53
N ILE A 184 9.52 -0.76 -1.38
CA ILE A 184 9.05 -1.26 -0.09
C ILE A 184 8.76 -0.08 0.84
N ASN A 185 7.76 -0.20 1.73
CA ASN A 185 7.70 0.73 2.86
C ASN A 185 8.93 0.45 3.72
N THR A 186 9.65 1.49 4.15
CA THR A 186 10.90 1.30 4.88
C THR A 186 10.62 1.13 6.37
N PRO A 187 10.69 -0.07 6.97
CA PRO A 187 11.12 -0.17 8.36
C PRO A 187 12.62 0.16 8.35
N THR A 188 13.00 1.35 8.84
CA THR A 188 14.41 1.74 8.95
C THR A 188 15.22 0.67 9.70
N PRO A 189 16.53 0.55 9.42
CA PRO A 189 17.38 -0.45 10.05
C PRO A 189 17.18 -0.44 11.56
N GLY A 190 16.89 -1.62 12.12
CA GLY A 190 16.99 -1.84 13.55
C GLY A 190 18.28 -1.19 14.05
N SER A 191 18.15 -0.46 15.14
CA SER A 191 19.11 0.38 15.86
C SER A 191 20.43 -0.30 16.29
N ALA A 192 21.07 -1.08 15.43
CA ALA A 192 22.17 -1.98 15.76
C ALA A 192 23.58 -1.43 15.46
N ALA A 193 23.75 -0.21 14.95
CA ALA A 193 25.09 0.26 14.53
C ALA A 193 25.58 1.60 15.10
N VAL A 194 24.84 2.29 15.99
CA VAL A 194 25.35 3.51 16.65
C VAL A 194 25.99 3.24 18.02
N LEU A 195 26.12 1.96 18.41
CA LEU A 195 26.94 1.56 19.57
C LEU A 195 28.39 1.19 19.20
N GLY A 196 28.78 1.31 17.93
CA GLY A 196 30.14 0.98 17.47
C GLY A 196 31.17 2.12 17.55
N LEU A 197 30.74 3.38 17.67
CA LEU A 197 31.66 4.54 17.62
C LEU A 197 31.97 5.15 18.99
N GLY A 198 31.25 4.78 20.06
CA GLY A 198 31.55 5.24 21.42
C GLY A 198 32.69 4.48 22.12
N GLY A 199 33.02 3.27 21.65
CA GLY A 199 33.99 2.39 22.31
C GLY A 199 35.47 2.67 21.98
N LEU A 200 35.77 3.40 20.91
CA LEU A 200 37.15 3.60 20.44
C LEU A 200 37.84 4.87 20.97
N VAL A 201 37.16 5.71 21.76
CA VAL A 201 37.78 6.91 22.37
C VAL A 201 38.33 6.64 23.79
N ALA A 202 38.02 5.49 24.40
CA ALA A 202 38.38 5.24 25.80
C ALA A 202 39.73 4.52 26.05
N MET A 203 40.51 4.18 25.01
CA MET A 203 41.67 3.30 25.22
C MET A 203 42.96 3.73 24.51
N ARG A 204 43.48 4.93 24.79
CA ARG A 204 44.95 5.14 24.80
C ARG A 204 45.41 6.41 25.54
N ARG A 205 45.27 6.43 26.86
CA ARG A 205 46.15 7.22 27.74
C ARG A 205 46.39 6.49 29.05
N ARG A 206 47.45 5.68 29.10
CA ARG A 206 48.22 5.40 30.32
C ARG A 206 49.53 4.69 29.98
N ARG A 207 50.56 5.52 29.80
CA ARG A 207 51.93 5.47 30.35
C ARG A 207 52.91 6.00 29.31
#